data_AF-A0A8S4QQK7-F1
#
_entry.id   AF-A0A8S4QQK7-F1
#
_cell.length_a   1.000
_cell.length_b   1.000
_cell.length_c   1.000
_cell.angle_alpha   90.00
_cell.angle_beta   90.00
_cell.angle_gamma   90.00
#
_symmetry.space_group_name_H-M   'P 1'
#
loop_
_entity.id
_entity.type
_entity.pdbx_description
1 polymer ?
#
loop_
_entity_poly.entity_id
_entity_poly.type
_entity_poly.pdbx_seq_one_letter_code
_entity_poly.pdbx_strand_id
1 'polypeptide(L)'
;MSVNAQVHLDKNENNKKSDKTLKPLFPKQAECSYVSCYCEENVWKLCQDVSIRIPGELDRCYVVFISNPCRTVPLWKQRAGREEDRLVIWVCTQNMLC
;
A
#
# COMPACT_ATOMS: atom_id res chain seq x y z
N MET A 1 1.73 67.58 7.15
CA MET A 1 3.03 67.25 7.80
C MET A 1 2.73 66.24 8.90
N SER A 2 3.39 65.11 9.08
CA SER A 2 4.20 64.25 8.20
C SER A 2 4.08 62.84 8.80
N VAL A 3 4.23 61.85 7.93
CA VAL A 3 4.01 60.41 8.08
C VAL A 3 4.70 59.72 9.28
N ASN A 4 4.02 58.73 9.84
CA ASN A 4 4.53 57.78 10.85
C ASN A 4 5.45 56.75 10.17
N ALA A 5 6.64 56.50 10.74
CA ALA A 5 7.66 55.64 10.14
C ALA A 5 7.44 54.15 10.47
N GLN A 6 7.41 53.31 9.43
CA GLN A 6 7.61 51.87 9.52
C GLN A 6 8.96 51.54 10.15
N VAL A 7 8.98 50.62 11.11
CA VAL A 7 10.14 49.75 11.35
C VAL A 7 9.72 48.32 11.06
N HIS A 8 10.30 47.81 9.98
CA HIS A 8 10.25 46.46 9.47
C HIS A 8 10.89 45.49 10.48
N LEU A 9 10.24 44.37 10.76
CA LEU A 9 10.91 43.16 11.25
C LEU A 9 10.09 41.96 10.75
N ASP A 10 10.40 41.54 9.52
CA ASP A 10 10.04 40.23 9.00
C ASP A 10 10.76 39.15 9.80
N LYS A 11 10.00 38.20 10.35
CA LYS A 11 10.46 36.81 10.45
C LYS A 11 9.32 35.89 10.03
N ASN A 12 9.41 35.54 8.77
CA ASN A 12 8.62 34.57 8.04
C ASN A 12 9.11 33.17 8.41
N GLU A 13 8.52 32.52 9.43
CA GLU A 13 8.69 31.09 9.66
C GLU A 13 7.55 30.33 8.99
N ASN A 14 7.71 30.13 7.67
CA ASN A 14 6.89 29.20 6.91
C ASN A 14 7.13 27.78 7.41
N ASN A 15 6.35 27.37 8.40
CA ASN A 15 6.21 25.99 8.82
C ASN A 15 5.41 25.23 7.74
N LYS A 16 6.07 24.95 6.61
CA LYS A 16 5.51 24.20 5.49
C LYS A 16 5.40 22.73 5.91
N LYS A 17 4.37 22.41 6.70
CA LYS A 17 3.87 21.05 6.85
C LYS A 17 3.52 20.57 5.44
N SER A 18 4.41 19.79 4.83
CA SER A 18 4.08 19.09 3.59
C SER A 18 2.97 18.11 3.94
N ASP A 19 1.73 18.46 3.60
CA ASP A 19 0.63 17.51 3.53
C ASP A 19 1.01 16.48 2.46
N LYS A 20 1.70 15.42 2.88
CA LYS A 20 2.12 14.33 2.00
C LYS A 20 0.88 13.49 1.73
N THR A 21 0.02 13.98 0.84
CA THR A 21 -1.07 13.17 0.29
C THR A 21 -0.45 11.90 -0.30
N LEU A 22 -0.71 10.75 0.34
CA LEU A 22 -0.25 9.46 -0.13
C LEU A 22 -0.91 9.19 -1.49
N LYS A 23 -0.10 9.14 -2.55
CA LYS A 23 -0.60 8.74 -3.86
C LYS A 23 -0.76 7.22 -3.88
N PRO A 24 -1.94 6.69 -4.24
CA PRO A 24 -2.14 5.26 -4.33
C PRO A 24 -1.29 4.68 -5.47
N LEU A 25 -0.48 3.68 -5.15
CA LEU A 25 0.38 3.00 -6.11
C LEU A 25 -0.44 2.09 -7.05
N PHE A 26 -1.40 1.37 -6.46
CA PHE A 26 -2.26 0.40 -7.12
C PHE A 26 -3.63 1.00 -7.44
N PRO A 27 -4.33 0.50 -8.48
CA PRO A 27 -5.71 0.87 -8.74
C PRO A 27 -6.63 0.39 -7.62
N LYS A 28 -7.92 0.75 -7.69
CA LYS A 28 -8.89 0.27 -6.68
C LYS A 28 -9.01 -1.24 -6.76
N GLN A 29 -9.32 -1.89 -5.64
CA GLN A 29 -9.43 -3.35 -5.57
C GLN A 29 -10.33 -3.96 -6.66
N ALA A 30 -11.43 -3.29 -7.02
CA ALA A 30 -12.38 -3.75 -8.03
C ALA A 30 -11.84 -3.69 -9.48
N GLU A 31 -10.77 -2.93 -9.71
CA GLU A 31 -10.12 -2.75 -11.01
C GLU A 31 -8.92 -3.70 -11.17
N CYS A 32 -8.46 -4.32 -10.09
CA CYS A 32 -7.36 -5.28 -10.12
C CYS A 32 -7.83 -6.62 -10.72
N SER A 33 -6.98 -7.23 -11.54
CA SER A 33 -7.16 -8.63 -11.93
C SER A 33 -7.10 -9.52 -10.68
N TYR A 34 -8.14 -10.32 -10.46
CA TYR A 34 -8.25 -11.16 -9.27
C TYR A 34 -8.91 -12.50 -9.58
N VAL A 35 -8.23 -13.58 -9.17
CA VAL A 35 -8.78 -14.93 -9.13
C VAL A 35 -8.57 -15.51 -7.72
N SER A 36 -9.61 -16.12 -7.15
CA SER A 36 -9.50 -16.74 -5.82
C SER A 36 -8.50 -17.89 -5.83
N CYS A 37 -7.67 -18.00 -4.79
CA CYS A 37 -6.66 -19.05 -4.61
C CYS A 37 -5.45 -19.01 -5.56
N TYR A 38 -5.28 -17.92 -6.34
CA TYR A 38 -4.13 -17.65 -7.22
C TYR A 38 -3.46 -16.34 -6.82
N CYS A 39 -3.03 -16.23 -5.55
CA CYS A 39 -2.56 -14.94 -5.02
C CYS A 39 -1.20 -14.55 -5.61
N GLU A 40 -0.38 -15.52 -5.99
CA GLU A 40 0.88 -15.32 -6.70
C GLU A 40 0.67 -14.67 -8.06
N GLU A 41 -0.28 -15.14 -8.88
CA GLU A 41 -0.59 -14.51 -10.16
C GLU A 41 -1.23 -13.14 -9.97
N ASN A 42 -2.10 -12.98 -8.97
CA ASN A 42 -2.74 -11.70 -8.67
C ASN A 42 -1.68 -10.64 -8.29
N VAL A 43 -0.71 -10.98 -7.44
CA VAL A 43 0.39 -10.08 -7.06
C VAL A 43 1.34 -9.84 -8.23
N TRP A 44 1.66 -10.89 -9.00
CA TRP A 44 2.48 -10.73 -10.20
C TRP A 44 1.85 -9.74 -11.19
N LYS A 45 0.53 -9.79 -11.38
CA LYS A 45 -0.22 -8.82 -12.20
C LYS A 45 -0.15 -7.40 -11.65
N LEU A 46 -0.16 -7.22 -10.32
CA LEU A 46 0.05 -5.90 -9.72
C LEU A 46 1.47 -5.37 -9.99
N CYS A 47 2.50 -6.21 -9.85
CA CYS A 47 3.88 -5.83 -10.17
C CYS A 47 4.05 -5.51 -11.66
N GLN A 48 3.44 -6.29 -12.54
CA GLN A 48 3.43 -6.04 -13.99
C GLN A 48 2.77 -4.70 -14.33
N ASP A 49 1.67 -4.36 -13.68
CA ASP A 49 1.01 -3.06 -13.87
C ASP A 49 1.90 -1.89 -13.40
N VAL A 50 2.52 -2.01 -12.21
CA VAL A 50 3.45 -1.00 -11.68
C VAL A 50 4.66 -0.82 -12.60
N SER A 51 5.22 -1.90 -13.14
CA SER A 51 6.39 -1.83 -14.03
C SER A 51 6.10 -1.08 -15.34
N ILE A 52 4.84 -1.09 -15.80
CA ILE A 52 4.40 -0.38 -17.00
C ILE A 52 4.01 1.07 -16.68
N ARG A 53 3.19 1.30 -15.64
CA ARG A 53 2.65 2.63 -15.34
C ARG A 53 3.68 3.56 -14.68
N ILE A 54 4.50 3.03 -13.79
CA ILE A 54 5.40 3.79 -12.90
C ILE A 54 6.66 2.96 -12.54
N PRO A 55 7.51 2.64 -13.53
CA PRO A 55 8.65 1.72 -13.35
C PRO A 55 9.60 2.13 -12.22
N GLY A 56 9.77 3.43 -11.95
CA GLY A 56 10.65 3.93 -10.88
C GLY A 56 10.20 3.57 -9.45
N GLU A 57 8.96 3.11 -9.27
CA GLU A 57 8.48 2.64 -7.96
C GLU A 57 8.62 1.12 -7.79
N LEU A 58 8.89 0.36 -8.86
CA LEU A 58 8.95 -1.10 -8.78
C LEU A 58 10.06 -1.59 -7.86
N ASP A 59 11.22 -0.93 -7.86
CA ASP A 59 12.35 -1.25 -6.98
C ASP A 59 12.04 -1.05 -5.49
N ARG A 60 10.94 -0.36 -5.19
CA ARG A 60 10.45 -0.10 -3.83
C ARG A 60 9.34 -1.08 -3.43
N CYS A 61 8.93 -1.96 -4.34
CA CYS A 61 7.93 -3.00 -4.11
C CYS A 61 8.60 -4.34 -3.77
N TYR A 62 8.02 -5.05 -2.80
CA TYR A 62 8.50 -6.36 -2.37
C TYR A 62 7.36 -7.38 -2.41
N VAL A 63 7.71 -8.59 -2.82
CA VAL A 63 6.81 -9.75 -2.83
C VAL A 63 7.19 -10.65 -1.66
N VAL A 64 6.29 -10.82 -0.69
CA VAL A 64 6.48 -11.57 0.56
C VAL A 64 5.68 -12.88 0.55
N PHE A 65 6.36 -14.01 0.41
CA PHE A 65 5.70 -15.31 0.59
C PHE A 65 5.52 -15.62 2.07
N ILE A 66 4.27 -15.89 2.49
CA ILE A 66 3.94 -16.23 3.87
C ILE A 66 3.70 -17.73 3.95
N SER A 67 4.54 -18.45 4.68
CA SER A 67 4.41 -19.90 4.88
C SER A 67 5.11 -20.35 6.16
N ASN A 68 4.88 -21.61 6.55
CA ASN A 68 5.59 -22.29 7.63
C ASN A 68 5.86 -23.76 7.22
N PRO A 69 6.69 -24.53 7.95
CA PRO A 69 7.01 -25.91 7.59
C PRO A 69 5.78 -26.82 7.45
N CYS A 70 4.74 -26.58 8.25
CA CYS A 70 3.47 -27.31 8.19
C CYS A 70 2.54 -26.83 7.07
N ARG A 71 2.94 -25.78 6.35
CA ARG A 71 2.15 -25.09 5.31
C ARG A 71 0.77 -24.66 5.80
N THR A 72 0.61 -24.32 7.07
CA THR A 72 -0.68 -23.96 7.69
C THR A 72 -0.52 -22.65 8.45
N VAL A 73 -0.79 -21.53 7.78
CA VAL A 73 -0.63 -20.20 8.38
C VAL A 73 -2.00 -19.63 8.73
N PRO A 74 -2.26 -19.27 10.01
CA PRO A 74 -3.46 -18.54 10.39
C PRO A 74 -3.38 -17.08 9.94
N LEU A 75 -4.41 -16.61 9.24
CA LEU A 75 -4.53 -15.23 8.79
C LEU A 75 -5.90 -14.68 9.19
N TRP A 76 -5.90 -13.55 9.89
CA TRP A 76 -7.11 -12.84 10.31
C TRP A 76 -7.58 -11.84 9.25
N LYS A 77 -8.83 -11.37 9.41
CA LYS A 77 -9.45 -10.35 8.54
C LYS A 77 -9.46 -10.74 7.06
N GLN A 78 -9.48 -12.05 6.78
CA GLN A 78 -9.51 -12.58 5.42
C GLN A 78 -10.94 -12.57 4.86
N ARG A 79 -11.10 -12.28 3.58
CA ARG A 79 -12.44 -12.20 2.96
C ARG A 79 -13.22 -13.52 3.02
N ALA A 80 -12.53 -14.65 3.01
CA ALA A 80 -13.14 -15.98 3.10
C ALA A 80 -13.54 -16.39 4.53
N GLY A 81 -13.10 -15.64 5.55
CA GLY A 81 -13.43 -15.93 6.95
C GLY A 81 -14.88 -15.57 7.27
N ARG A 82 -15.55 -16.41 8.07
CA ARG A 82 -16.98 -16.31 8.36
C ARG A 82 -17.30 -15.55 9.66
N GLU A 83 -16.44 -15.70 10.66
CA GLU A 83 -16.64 -15.14 12.01
C GLU A 83 -16.18 -13.68 12.09
N GLU A 84 -16.41 -13.01 13.23
CA GLU A 84 -16.04 -11.60 13.46
C GLU A 84 -14.54 -11.32 13.20
N ASP A 85 -13.70 -12.28 13.57
CA ASP A 85 -12.26 -12.23 13.36
C ASP A 85 -11.83 -12.60 11.95
N ARG A 86 -12.74 -13.20 11.18
CA ARG A 86 -12.53 -13.69 9.81
C ARG A 86 -11.21 -14.44 9.67
N LEU A 87 -10.95 -15.35 10.60
CA LEU A 87 -9.79 -16.23 10.59
C LEU A 87 -9.91 -17.24 9.45
N VAL A 88 -8.81 -17.42 8.70
CA VAL A 88 -8.65 -18.45 7.68
C VAL A 88 -7.30 -19.11 7.86
N ILE A 89 -7.26 -20.45 7.85
CA ILE A 89 -6.02 -21.20 7.79
C ILE A 89 -5.64 -21.39 6.33
N TRP A 90 -4.54 -20.78 5.92
CA TRP A 90 -4.02 -20.91 4.56
C TRP A 90 -3.14 -22.16 4.48
N VAL A 91 -3.51 -23.06 3.57
CA VAL A 91 -2.66 -24.19 3.20
C VAL A 91 -1.71 -23.72 2.11
N CYS A 92 -0.47 -23.39 2.47
CA CYS A 92 0.52 -22.88 1.51
C CYS A 92 1.03 -24.02 0.62
N THR A 93 0.37 -24.26 -0.52
CA THR A 93 1.08 -24.81 -1.69
C THR A 93 1.93 -23.74 -2.35
N GLN A 94 1.50 -22.48 -2.36
CA GLN A 94 2.20 -21.26 -2.76
C GLN A 94 1.17 -20.15 -2.45
N ASN A 95 1.42 -19.09 -1.66
CA ASN A 95 0.51 -17.92 -1.57
C ASN A 95 1.07 -16.79 -0.67
N MET A 96 0.85 -15.53 -1.07
CA MET A 96 1.31 -14.28 -0.44
C MET A 96 0.13 -13.33 -0.18
N LEU A 97 0.19 -12.53 0.90
CA LEU A 97 -0.61 -11.31 1.10
C LEU A 97 0.23 -10.05 0.84
N CYS A 98 -0.42 -9.07 0.20
CA CYS A 98 0.02 -7.68 0.14
C CYS A 98 -0.11 -7.03 1.53
#